data_AF-A0A7S2HKB4-F1
#
_entry.id   AF-A0A7S2HKB4-F1
#
_cell.length_a   1.000
_cell.length_b   1.000
_cell.length_c   1.000
_cell.angle_alpha   90.00
_cell.angle_beta   90.00
_cell.angle_gamma   90.00
#
_symmetry.space_group_name_H-M   'P 1'
#
loop_
_entity.id
_entity.type
_entity.pdbx_description
1 polymer ?
#
loop_
_entity_poly.entity_id
_entity_poly.type
_entity_poly.pdbx_seq_one_letter_code
_entity_poly.pdbx_strand_id
1 'polypeptide(L)'
;MRTVAPSMGVAPDFSEKPWTSNEISDAAGLEALADKLNPIVGYWDPLNIGGSGSPETIGWFRHAEIKHGRVAMAAFVGYCVQANGIHFPWALQAPMGAINAGIPTITFGDISAAGGPADQWDALPSAAKLQIIGAIGFLEMWGEASAALEMDGQKHYVRGGKPGYYPTFKDKMPHPVPFNLFDPFGLSSKASDEKKAKGLLAEINNGRLAMIGIIGLVSASKGLIVPGIDSLGITPYAGEVMAPFSALNSDLPYVTDMLKWTFPGA
;
A
#
# COMPACT_ATOMS: atom_id res chain seq x y z
N MET A 1 20.63 -52.42 -32.18
CA MET A 1 20.79 -51.17 -31.41
C MET A 1 19.40 -50.57 -31.24
N ARG A 2 18.70 -50.86 -30.14
CA ARG A 2 17.37 -50.28 -29.86
C ARG A 2 17.60 -48.94 -29.17
N THR A 3 17.14 -47.88 -29.81
CA THR A 3 17.18 -46.52 -29.28
C THR A 3 16.22 -46.43 -28.09
N VAL A 4 16.79 -46.20 -26.90
CA VAL A 4 16.02 -45.92 -25.68
C VAL A 4 15.62 -44.44 -25.77
N ALA A 5 14.31 -44.16 -25.78
CA ALA A 5 13.80 -42.81 -25.66
C ALA A 5 14.19 -42.24 -24.28
N PRO A 6 14.63 -40.97 -24.18
CA PRO A 6 14.95 -40.36 -22.90
C PRO A 6 13.69 -40.34 -22.02
N SER A 7 13.82 -40.76 -20.75
CA SER A 7 12.74 -40.64 -19.78
C SER A 7 12.38 -39.17 -19.63
N MET A 8 11.21 -38.79 -20.12
CA MET A 8 10.62 -37.49 -19.85
C MET A 8 10.54 -37.33 -18.33
N GLY A 9 11.32 -36.39 -17.80
CA GLY A 9 11.33 -36.06 -16.38
C GLY A 9 9.90 -35.85 -15.92
N VAL A 10 9.56 -36.50 -14.82
CA VAL A 10 8.32 -36.32 -14.07
C VAL A 10 8.11 -34.82 -13.94
N ALA A 11 7.05 -34.30 -14.57
CA ALA A 11 6.61 -32.93 -14.31
C ALA A 11 6.45 -32.79 -12.79
N PRO A 12 6.92 -31.70 -12.16
CA PRO A 12 6.74 -31.52 -10.74
C PRO A 12 5.25 -31.67 -10.42
N ASP A 13 4.94 -32.65 -9.59
CA ASP A 13 3.60 -32.88 -9.09
C ASP A 13 3.23 -31.69 -8.20
N PHE A 14 2.40 -30.79 -8.71
CA PHE A 14 1.90 -29.64 -7.96
C PHE A 14 0.79 -30.03 -6.96
N SER A 15 0.44 -31.31 -6.84
CA SER A 15 -0.57 -31.78 -5.88
C SER A 15 -0.01 -31.91 -4.46
N GLU A 16 1.29 -32.17 -4.30
CA GLU A 16 1.95 -32.12 -3.01
C GLU A 16 2.43 -30.69 -2.74
N LYS A 17 1.73 -29.99 -1.85
CA LYS A 17 2.16 -28.68 -1.33
C LYS A 17 3.21 -28.92 -0.23
N PRO A 18 4.52 -28.65 -0.46
CA PRO A 18 5.60 -28.97 0.49
C PRO A 18 5.66 -28.05 1.72
N TRP A 19 4.69 -27.15 1.90
CA TRP A 19 4.68 -26.20 3.00
C TRP A 19 3.55 -26.50 3.99
N THR A 20 3.93 -26.64 5.26
CA THR A 20 3.02 -26.66 6.39
C THR A 20 2.99 -25.27 7.04
N SER A 21 1.80 -24.70 7.21
CA SER A 21 1.60 -23.41 7.88
C SER A 21 1.30 -23.62 9.36
N ASN A 22 2.05 -22.95 10.25
CA ASN A 22 1.74 -22.93 11.68
C ASN A 22 0.71 -21.85 12.06
N GLU A 23 0.40 -20.92 11.15
CA GLU A 23 -0.67 -19.94 11.33
C GLU A 23 -1.95 -20.39 10.64
N ILE A 24 -3.05 -20.24 11.38
CA ILE A 24 -4.40 -20.61 11.00
C ILE A 24 -4.87 -19.62 9.92
N SER A 25 -4.52 -19.90 8.66
CA SER A 25 -5.10 -19.25 7.48
C SER A 25 -6.30 -20.08 7.01
N ASP A 26 -7.11 -20.56 7.94
CA ASP A 26 -8.34 -21.30 7.65
C ASP A 26 -9.56 -20.49 8.13
N ALA A 27 -10.75 -20.95 7.76
CA ALA A 27 -12.00 -20.29 8.12
C ALA A 27 -12.19 -20.16 9.65
N ALA A 28 -11.79 -21.17 10.44
CA ALA A 28 -11.89 -21.14 11.90
C ALA A 28 -10.95 -20.08 12.52
N GLY A 29 -9.78 -19.86 11.93
CA GLY A 29 -8.86 -18.79 12.31
C GLY A 29 -9.42 -17.40 12.03
N LEU A 30 -10.18 -17.24 10.95
CA LEU A 30 -10.88 -15.99 10.65
C LEU A 30 -12.02 -15.73 11.62
N GLU A 31 -12.80 -16.74 11.97
CA GLU A 31 -13.87 -16.64 12.97
C GLU A 31 -13.30 -16.22 14.33
N ALA A 32 -12.26 -16.91 14.80
CA ALA A 32 -11.59 -16.57 16.07
C ALA A 32 -10.95 -15.17 16.06
N LEU A 33 -10.49 -14.69 14.90
CA LEU A 33 -9.99 -13.32 14.74
C LEU A 33 -11.14 -12.31 14.77
N ALA A 34 -12.26 -12.61 14.11
CA ALA A 34 -13.42 -11.74 14.06
C ALA A 34 -14.01 -11.49 15.45
N ASP A 35 -14.13 -12.54 16.27
CA ASP A 35 -14.60 -12.42 17.65
C ASP A 35 -13.70 -11.53 18.51
N LYS A 36 -12.37 -11.57 18.28
CA LYS A 36 -11.42 -10.69 18.96
C LYS A 36 -11.50 -9.24 18.50
N LEU A 37 -11.86 -9.01 17.24
CA LEU A 37 -11.98 -7.67 16.66
C LEU A 37 -13.27 -6.98 17.06
N ASN A 38 -14.39 -7.71 16.99
CA ASN A 38 -15.70 -7.24 17.41
C ASN A 38 -16.63 -8.42 17.75
N PRO A 39 -16.84 -8.73 19.03
CA PRO A 39 -17.67 -9.86 19.44
C PRO A 39 -19.17 -9.68 19.18
N ILE A 40 -19.63 -8.46 18.87
CA ILE A 40 -21.05 -8.18 18.60
C ILE A 40 -21.39 -8.48 17.14
N VAL A 41 -20.52 -8.07 16.22
CA VAL A 41 -20.70 -8.33 14.79
C VAL A 41 -20.28 -9.77 14.45
N GLY A 42 -19.25 -10.29 15.13
CA GLY A 42 -18.72 -11.63 14.88
C GLY A 42 -18.12 -11.76 13.49
N TYR A 43 -18.10 -13.00 12.97
CA TYR A 43 -17.61 -13.30 11.63
C TYR A 43 -18.54 -12.74 10.54
N TRP A 44 -18.03 -11.80 9.75
CA TRP A 44 -18.76 -11.13 8.67
C TRP A 44 -18.23 -11.54 7.30
N ASP A 45 -18.96 -12.42 6.62
CA ASP A 45 -18.64 -12.88 5.25
C ASP A 45 -19.92 -13.05 4.41
N PRO A 46 -20.61 -11.96 4.04
CA PRO A 46 -21.86 -12.03 3.27
C PRO A 46 -21.67 -12.53 1.83
N LEU A 47 -20.44 -12.48 1.30
CA LEU A 47 -20.10 -12.92 -0.05
C LEU A 47 -19.48 -14.33 -0.08
N ASN A 48 -19.32 -14.97 1.08
CA ASN A 48 -18.72 -16.30 1.24
C ASN A 48 -17.33 -16.42 0.58
N ILE A 49 -16.53 -15.35 0.63
CA ILE A 49 -15.19 -15.30 0.05
C ILE A 49 -14.13 -15.93 0.95
N GLY A 50 -14.37 -15.92 2.27
CA GLY A 50 -13.50 -16.53 3.27
C GLY A 50 -13.83 -18.00 3.50
N GLY A 51 -15.11 -18.37 3.45
CA GLY A 51 -15.58 -19.74 3.65
C GLY A 51 -15.27 -20.71 2.51
N SER A 52 -15.07 -20.21 1.28
CA SER A 52 -14.80 -21.04 0.09
C SER A 52 -13.36 -20.91 -0.44
N GLY A 53 -12.53 -20.08 0.20
CA GLY A 53 -11.15 -19.81 -0.22
C GLY A 53 -10.17 -20.90 0.24
N SER A 54 -9.14 -21.15 -0.57
CA SER A 54 -8.00 -21.96 -0.10
C SER A 54 -7.24 -21.21 1.02
N PRO A 55 -6.46 -21.90 1.88
CA PRO A 55 -5.68 -21.22 2.91
C PRO A 55 -4.74 -20.12 2.39
N GLU A 56 -4.22 -20.30 1.18
CA GLU A 56 -3.41 -19.30 0.49
C GLU A 56 -4.23 -18.06 0.10
N THR A 57 -5.48 -18.26 -0.31
CA THR A 57 -6.42 -17.19 -0.67
C THR A 57 -6.78 -16.37 0.58
N ILE A 58 -7.00 -17.05 1.71
CA ILE A 58 -7.25 -16.40 3.00
C ILE A 58 -6.02 -15.60 3.46
N GLY A 59 -4.82 -16.18 3.36
CA GLY A 59 -3.57 -15.49 3.65
C GLY A 59 -3.36 -14.25 2.78
N TRP A 60 -3.71 -14.33 1.49
CA TRP A 60 -3.69 -13.21 0.55
C TRP A 60 -4.67 -12.11 0.95
N PHE A 61 -5.94 -12.43 1.23
CA PHE A 61 -6.94 -11.43 1.62
C PHE A 61 -6.60 -10.72 2.93
N ARG A 62 -6.09 -11.46 3.93
CA ARG A 62 -5.61 -10.86 5.19
C ARG A 62 -4.45 -9.91 4.95
N HIS A 63 -3.52 -10.27 4.07
CA HIS A 63 -2.40 -9.40 3.73
C HIS A 63 -2.87 -8.16 2.95
N ALA A 64 -3.78 -8.34 2.00
CA ALA A 64 -4.38 -7.24 1.25
C ALA A 64 -5.11 -6.26 2.17
N GLU A 65 -5.92 -6.74 3.11
CA GLU A 65 -6.60 -5.89 4.10
C GLU A 65 -5.61 -5.04 4.90
N ILE A 66 -4.52 -5.63 5.38
CA ILE A 66 -3.49 -4.91 6.14
C ILE A 66 -2.79 -3.87 5.27
N LYS A 67 -2.42 -4.20 4.03
CA LYS A 67 -1.80 -3.25 3.09
C LYS A 67 -2.72 -2.05 2.81
N HIS A 68 -3.99 -2.31 2.48
CA HIS A 68 -4.97 -1.24 2.26
C HIS A 68 -5.22 -0.41 3.51
N GLY A 69 -5.32 -1.04 4.69
CA GLY A 69 -5.48 -0.34 5.96
C GLY A 69 -4.29 0.56 6.29
N ARG A 70 -3.05 0.10 6.09
CA ARG A 70 -1.82 0.90 6.31
C ARG A 70 -1.76 2.11 5.41
N VAL A 71 -2.00 1.91 4.11
CA VAL A 71 -2.03 3.01 3.13
C VAL A 71 -3.14 3.99 3.48
N ALA A 72 -4.33 3.52 3.86
CA ALA A 72 -5.44 4.37 4.23
C ALA A 72 -5.17 5.17 5.52
N MET A 73 -4.54 4.58 6.54
CA MET A 73 -4.15 5.30 7.75
C MET A 73 -3.14 6.42 7.45
N ALA A 74 -2.13 6.15 6.63
CA ALA A 74 -1.17 7.16 6.20
C ALA A 74 -1.82 8.24 5.34
N ALA A 75 -2.71 7.85 4.41
CA ALA A 75 -3.44 8.76 3.54
C ALA A 75 -4.38 9.69 4.32
N PHE A 76 -5.08 9.18 5.34
CA PHE A 76 -5.98 10.00 6.16
C PHE A 76 -5.23 11.10 6.91
N VAL A 77 -4.13 10.75 7.57
CA VAL A 77 -3.28 11.74 8.26
C VAL A 77 -2.68 12.73 7.26
N GLY A 78 -2.17 12.24 6.12
CA GLY A 78 -1.62 13.09 5.06
C GLY A 78 -2.65 14.07 4.51
N TYR A 79 -3.88 13.62 4.26
CA TYR A 79 -4.98 14.45 3.80
C TYR A 79 -5.30 15.56 4.80
N CYS A 80 -5.40 15.24 6.09
CA CYS A 80 -5.66 16.24 7.13
C CYS A 80 -4.55 17.30 7.20
N VAL A 81 -3.28 16.89 7.12
CA VAL A 81 -2.13 17.82 7.17
C VAL A 81 -2.14 18.75 5.95
N GLN A 82 -2.32 18.19 4.76
CA GLN A 82 -2.33 18.94 3.49
C GLN A 82 -3.55 19.85 3.34
N ALA A 83 -4.73 19.41 3.77
CA ALA A 83 -5.95 20.22 3.73
C ALA A 83 -5.89 21.43 4.67
N ASN A 84 -5.13 21.34 5.77
CA ASN A 84 -4.90 22.48 6.67
C ASN A 84 -3.77 23.42 6.19
N GLY A 85 -3.20 23.17 5.01
CA GLY A 85 -2.09 23.96 4.48
C GLY A 85 -0.79 23.80 5.26
N ILE A 86 -0.64 22.73 6.04
CA ILE A 86 0.62 22.44 6.73
C ILE A 86 1.56 21.82 5.71
N HIS A 87 2.49 22.63 5.22
CA HIS A 87 3.47 22.23 4.24
C HIS A 87 4.89 22.53 4.75
N PHE A 88 5.88 21.92 4.10
CA PHE A 88 7.27 22.23 4.42
C PHE A 88 7.63 23.66 3.98
N PRO A 89 8.42 24.42 4.76
CA PRO A 89 8.75 25.81 4.45
C PRO A 89 9.94 25.98 3.48
N TRP A 90 10.21 25.00 2.62
CA TRP A 90 11.36 25.03 1.69
C TRP A 90 10.96 24.67 0.24
N ALA A 91 11.93 24.78 -0.66
CA ALA A 91 11.75 24.44 -2.07
C ALA A 91 11.64 22.91 -2.26
N LEU A 92 10.62 22.44 -2.98
CA LEU A 92 10.50 21.06 -3.42
C LEU A 92 11.58 20.75 -4.47
N GLN A 93 11.75 21.67 -5.41
CA GLN A 93 12.83 21.63 -6.39
C GLN A 93 13.44 23.02 -6.57
N ALA A 94 14.74 23.04 -6.77
CA ALA A 94 15.50 24.23 -7.10
C ALA A 94 16.68 23.83 -8.00
N PRO A 95 17.21 24.77 -8.81
CA PRO A 95 18.45 24.55 -9.54
C PRO A 95 19.57 24.11 -8.59
N MET A 96 20.04 22.88 -8.74
CA MET A 96 21.10 22.30 -7.90
C MET A 96 22.21 21.71 -8.76
N GLY A 97 23.36 22.40 -8.77
CA GLY A 97 24.54 22.01 -9.56
C GLY A 97 24.29 22.01 -11.07
N ALA A 98 25.22 21.44 -11.83
CA ALA A 98 25.14 21.39 -13.29
C ALA A 98 24.04 20.46 -13.83
N ILE A 99 23.52 19.54 -12.99
CA ILE A 99 22.58 18.48 -13.41
C ILE A 99 21.14 19.02 -13.48
N ASN A 100 20.77 19.99 -12.63
CA ASN A 100 19.41 20.53 -12.52
C ASN A 100 19.32 22.04 -12.76
N ALA A 101 20.33 22.64 -13.40
CA ALA A 101 20.47 24.10 -13.53
C ALA A 101 19.30 24.81 -14.24
N GLY A 102 18.55 24.09 -15.08
CA GLY A 102 17.41 24.63 -15.85
C GLY A 102 16.03 24.35 -15.24
N ILE A 103 15.93 23.73 -14.06
CA ILE A 103 14.63 23.36 -13.47
C ILE A 103 14.05 24.56 -12.71
N PRO A 104 12.79 24.97 -12.96
CA PRO A 104 12.17 26.06 -12.23
C PRO A 104 12.03 25.74 -10.74
N THR A 105 12.30 26.71 -9.88
CA THR A 105 12.08 26.57 -8.44
C THR A 105 10.58 26.44 -8.18
N ILE A 106 10.16 25.34 -7.56
CA ILE A 106 8.80 25.14 -7.07
C ILE A 106 8.89 24.87 -5.57
N THR A 107 8.11 25.58 -4.77
CA THR A 107 8.06 25.42 -3.33
C THR A 107 6.90 24.52 -2.91
N PHE A 108 7.00 23.91 -1.73
CA PHE A 108 5.86 23.19 -1.16
C PHE A 108 4.67 24.12 -0.85
N GLY A 109 4.92 25.43 -0.68
CA GLY A 109 3.87 26.44 -0.56
C GLY A 109 3.08 26.61 -1.88
N ASP A 110 3.77 26.61 -3.02
CA ASP A 110 3.12 26.70 -4.34
C ASP A 110 2.22 25.48 -4.59
N ILE A 111 2.68 24.28 -4.20
CA ILE A 111 1.89 23.06 -4.26
C ILE A 111 0.68 23.15 -3.33
N SER A 112 0.87 23.56 -2.07
CA SER A 112 -0.21 23.70 -1.10
C SER A 112 -1.28 24.72 -1.54
N ALA A 113 -0.90 25.72 -2.33
CA ALA A 113 -1.81 26.73 -2.87
C ALA A 113 -2.64 26.23 -4.06
N ALA A 114 -2.35 25.04 -4.61
CA ALA A 114 -3.06 24.48 -5.77
C ALA A 114 -4.53 24.12 -5.49
N GLY A 115 -4.92 23.98 -4.22
CA GLY A 115 -6.28 23.66 -3.83
C GLY A 115 -6.34 22.53 -2.81
N GLY A 116 -7.23 21.56 -3.06
CA GLY A 116 -7.38 20.39 -2.20
C GLY A 116 -6.21 19.42 -2.32
N PRO A 117 -6.06 18.45 -1.40
CA PRO A 117 -4.96 17.46 -1.46
C PRO A 117 -4.85 16.71 -2.79
N ALA A 118 -5.96 16.51 -3.52
CA ALA A 118 -5.94 15.93 -4.85
C ALA A 118 -5.34 16.87 -5.91
N ASP A 119 -5.67 18.17 -5.88
CA ASP A 119 -5.05 19.19 -6.72
C ASP A 119 -3.54 19.32 -6.44
N GLN A 120 -3.15 19.17 -5.17
CA GLN A 120 -1.75 19.20 -4.75
C GLN A 120 -0.95 18.06 -5.37
N TRP A 121 -1.53 16.85 -5.45
CA TRP A 121 -0.91 15.73 -6.17
C TRP A 121 -0.76 16.05 -7.65
N ASP A 122 -1.79 16.61 -8.28
CA ASP A 122 -1.76 16.98 -9.69
C ASP A 122 -0.68 18.02 -10.02
N ALA A 123 -0.50 19.00 -9.15
CA ALA A 123 0.51 20.06 -9.26
C ALA A 123 1.96 19.58 -9.11
N LEU A 124 2.20 18.33 -8.66
CA LEU A 124 3.55 17.82 -8.52
C LEU A 124 4.27 17.67 -9.88
N PRO A 125 5.58 18.01 -9.94
CA PRO A 125 6.39 17.74 -11.13
C PRO A 125 6.38 16.25 -11.50
N SER A 126 6.38 15.95 -12.81
CA SER A 126 6.37 14.58 -13.34
C SER A 126 7.51 13.71 -12.79
N ALA A 127 8.71 14.28 -12.67
CA ALA A 127 9.87 13.58 -12.09
C ALA A 127 9.65 13.20 -10.62
N ALA A 128 8.99 14.06 -9.83
CA ALA A 128 8.68 13.76 -8.44
C ALA A 128 7.67 12.61 -8.31
N LYS A 129 6.60 12.62 -9.14
CA LYS A 129 5.61 11.53 -9.18
C LYS A 129 6.27 10.19 -9.51
N LEU A 130 7.14 10.16 -10.53
CA LEU A 130 7.86 8.94 -10.92
C LEU A 130 8.81 8.44 -9.84
N GLN A 131 9.51 9.34 -9.13
CA GLN A 131 10.38 8.95 -8.03
C GLN A 131 9.57 8.35 -6.86
N ILE A 132 8.43 8.93 -6.52
CA ILE A 132 7.54 8.41 -5.47
C ILE A 132 7.03 7.02 -5.86
N ILE A 133 6.47 6.87 -7.06
CA ILE A 133 5.94 5.58 -7.55
C ILE A 133 7.06 4.54 -7.64
N GLY A 134 8.23 4.92 -8.16
CA GLY A 134 9.39 4.04 -8.26
C GLY A 134 9.91 3.58 -6.90
N ALA A 135 9.98 4.48 -5.92
CA ALA A 135 10.36 4.15 -4.56
C ALA A 135 9.35 3.20 -3.90
N ILE A 136 8.04 3.46 -4.03
CA ILE A 136 7.00 2.56 -3.53
C ILE A 136 7.08 1.19 -4.22
N GLY A 137 7.28 1.17 -5.54
CA GLY A 137 7.45 -0.07 -6.30
C GLY A 137 8.65 -0.90 -5.82
N PHE A 138 9.78 -0.25 -5.50
CA PHE A 138 10.92 -0.92 -4.88
C PHE A 138 10.57 -1.48 -3.49
N LEU A 139 9.89 -0.70 -2.64
CA LEU A 139 9.51 -1.11 -1.28
C LEU A 139 8.54 -2.30 -1.28
N GLU A 140 7.57 -2.31 -2.20
CA GLU A 140 6.64 -3.44 -2.39
C GLU A 140 7.37 -4.68 -2.91
N MET A 141 8.26 -4.51 -3.89
CA MET A 141 9.06 -5.62 -4.40
C MET A 141 9.97 -6.22 -3.32
N TRP A 142 10.57 -5.38 -2.46
CA TRP A 142 11.37 -5.85 -1.33
C TRP A 142 10.54 -6.62 -0.29
N GLY A 143 9.32 -6.16 -0.01
CA GLY A 143 8.39 -6.83 0.90
C GLY A 143 7.98 -8.23 0.43
N GLU A 144 7.95 -8.47 -0.88
CA GLU A 144 7.61 -9.76 -1.50
C GLU A 144 8.85 -10.61 -1.85
N ALA A 145 10.06 -10.05 -1.76
CA ALA A 145 11.27 -10.75 -2.14
C ALA A 145 11.54 -11.93 -1.19
N SER A 146 11.36 -13.16 -1.69
CA SER A 146 11.58 -14.40 -0.93
C SER A 146 12.95 -14.43 -0.24
N ALA A 147 13.99 -13.94 -0.91
CA ALA A 147 15.34 -13.85 -0.32
C ALA A 147 15.39 -12.94 0.91
N ALA A 148 14.73 -11.78 0.88
CA ALA A 148 14.69 -10.85 2.00
C ALA A 148 13.93 -11.42 3.20
N LEU A 149 12.81 -12.11 2.92
CA LEU A 149 11.98 -12.80 3.92
C LEU A 149 12.70 -13.99 4.56
N GLU A 150 13.34 -14.85 3.74
CA GLU A 150 14.10 -16.02 4.21
C GLU A 150 15.28 -15.61 5.10
N MET A 151 15.95 -14.49 4.78
CA MET A 151 17.01 -13.93 5.61
C MET A 151 16.51 -13.44 6.99
N ASP A 152 15.20 -13.19 7.18
CA ASP A 152 14.58 -12.89 8.47
C ASP A 152 13.89 -14.12 9.11
N GLY A 153 14.09 -15.31 8.55
CA GLY A 153 13.44 -16.55 8.99
C GLY A 153 11.93 -16.54 8.78
N GLN A 154 11.41 -15.65 7.94
CA GLN A 154 10.01 -15.59 7.55
C GLN A 154 9.82 -16.22 6.16
N LYS A 155 8.58 -16.65 5.89
CA LYS A 155 8.16 -17.11 4.56
C LYS A 155 7.18 -16.09 3.98
N HIS A 156 6.87 -16.23 2.70
CA HIS A 156 5.78 -15.49 2.08
C HIS A 156 4.45 -15.79 2.80
N TYR A 157 3.60 -14.80 2.98
CA TYR A 157 2.35 -14.92 3.73
C TYR A 157 1.37 -15.97 3.16
N VAL A 158 1.36 -16.21 1.84
CA VAL A 158 0.57 -17.31 1.24
C VAL A 158 1.18 -18.70 1.50
N ARG A 159 2.41 -18.77 2.00
CA ARG A 159 3.17 -20.01 2.28
C ARG A 159 3.39 -20.22 3.79
N GLY A 160 2.51 -19.66 4.62
CA GLY A 160 2.55 -19.80 6.08
C GLY A 160 3.41 -18.75 6.80
N GLY A 161 3.85 -17.69 6.11
CA GLY A 161 4.42 -16.51 6.75
C GLY A 161 3.36 -15.60 7.38
N LYS A 162 3.80 -14.64 8.20
CA LYS A 162 2.92 -13.69 8.88
C LYS A 162 2.38 -12.63 7.90
N PRO A 163 1.06 -12.49 7.73
CA PRO A 163 0.48 -11.41 6.93
C PRO A 163 0.91 -10.04 7.45
N GLY A 164 1.45 -9.19 6.58
CA GLY A 164 1.82 -7.81 6.91
C GLY A 164 3.19 -7.67 7.59
N TYR A 165 3.98 -8.75 7.67
CA TYR A 165 5.39 -8.66 8.04
C TYR A 165 6.20 -7.96 6.95
N TYR A 166 7.10 -7.06 7.34
CA TYR A 166 8.01 -6.38 6.42
C TYR A 166 9.47 -6.75 6.75
N PRO A 167 10.26 -7.24 5.77
CA PRO A 167 11.63 -7.66 6.02
C PRO A 167 12.55 -6.47 6.31
N THR A 168 13.52 -6.69 7.18
CA THR A 168 14.50 -5.67 7.61
C THR A 168 15.48 -5.34 6.48
N PHE A 169 15.92 -4.08 6.42
CA PHE A 169 16.92 -3.66 5.41
C PHE A 169 18.36 -3.79 5.92
N LYS A 170 18.52 -3.75 7.24
CA LYS A 170 19.82 -3.76 7.89
C LYS A 170 20.64 -4.97 7.47
N ASP A 171 21.83 -4.72 6.93
CA ASP A 171 22.80 -5.73 6.47
C ASP A 171 22.36 -6.58 5.25
N LYS A 172 21.33 -6.15 4.51
CA LYS A 172 20.78 -6.90 3.35
C LYS A 172 20.75 -6.14 2.02
N MET A 173 21.05 -4.84 2.04
CA MET A 173 21.14 -4.02 0.84
C MET A 173 22.59 -3.87 0.36
N PRO A 174 22.82 -3.68 -0.96
CA PRO A 174 24.16 -3.54 -1.53
C PRO A 174 24.91 -2.29 -1.05
N HIS A 175 24.21 -1.36 -0.41
CA HIS A 175 24.76 -0.20 0.28
C HIS A 175 24.12 -0.10 1.68
N PRO A 176 24.86 0.41 2.69
CA PRO A 176 24.36 0.49 4.05
C PRO A 176 23.19 1.47 4.12
N VAL A 177 22.02 0.96 4.50
CA VAL A 177 20.88 1.79 4.89
C VAL A 177 20.76 1.80 6.42
N PRO A 178 20.86 2.98 7.06
CA PRO A 178 20.99 3.07 8.51
C PRO A 178 19.70 2.76 9.27
N PHE A 179 18.55 2.84 8.61
CA PHE A 179 17.24 2.71 9.23
C PHE A 179 16.37 1.67 8.52
N ASN A 180 15.59 0.92 9.30
CA ASN A 180 14.54 0.05 8.79
C ASN A 180 13.28 0.86 8.44
N LEU A 181 12.44 0.33 7.54
CA LEU A 181 11.17 0.96 7.15
C LEU A 181 10.22 1.14 8.34
N PHE A 182 10.06 0.08 9.14
CA PHE A 182 9.25 0.07 10.35
C PHE A 182 10.16 -0.04 11.57
N ASP A 183 9.82 0.70 12.63
CA ASP A 183 10.59 0.81 13.88
C ASP A 183 12.08 1.17 13.66
N PRO A 184 12.38 2.36 13.09
CA PRO A 184 13.75 2.77 12.76
C PRO A 184 14.68 2.85 13.97
N PHE A 185 14.12 2.98 15.19
CA PHE A 185 14.87 3.09 16.44
C PHE A 185 14.79 1.83 17.33
N GLY A 186 14.12 0.76 16.87
CA GLY A 186 14.02 -0.50 17.61
C GLY A 186 13.23 -0.40 18.93
N LEU A 187 12.34 0.58 19.08
CA LEU A 187 11.58 0.84 20.31
C LEU A 187 10.55 -0.26 20.61
N SER A 188 10.12 -1.01 19.59
CA SER A 188 9.14 -2.08 19.71
C SER A 188 9.75 -3.45 20.04
N SER A 189 11.07 -3.58 20.00
CA SER A 189 11.80 -4.85 20.20
C SER A 189 11.54 -5.50 21.56
N LYS A 190 11.27 -4.70 22.61
CA LYS A 190 10.99 -5.17 23.99
C LYS A 190 9.51 -5.33 24.31
N ALA A 191 8.60 -5.14 23.35
CA ALA A 191 7.17 -5.31 23.60
C ALA A 191 6.82 -6.79 23.84
N SER A 192 5.98 -7.06 24.85
CA SER A 192 5.44 -8.40 25.10
C SER A 192 4.57 -8.89 23.95
N ASP A 193 4.47 -10.21 23.77
CA ASP A 193 3.69 -10.81 22.68
C ASP A 193 2.20 -10.47 22.77
N GLU A 194 1.67 -10.33 23.98
CA GLU A 194 0.30 -9.88 24.21
C GLU A 194 0.08 -8.42 23.75
N LYS A 195 1.05 -7.53 24.01
CA LYS A 195 1.00 -6.14 23.53
C LYS A 195 1.07 -6.08 22.01
N LYS A 196 1.89 -6.93 21.38
CA LYS A 196 1.96 -7.06 19.92
C LYS A 196 0.64 -7.56 19.34
N ALA A 197 0.06 -8.62 19.91
CA ALA A 197 -1.23 -9.16 19.47
C ALA A 197 -2.35 -8.12 19.57
N LYS A 198 -2.43 -7.38 20.68
CA LYS A 198 -3.39 -6.27 20.84
C LYS A 198 -3.15 -5.15 19.84
N GLY A 199 -1.88 -4.82 19.57
CA GLY A 199 -1.49 -3.83 18.57
C GLY A 199 -1.95 -4.20 17.15
N LEU A 200 -1.82 -5.47 16.76
CA LEU A 200 -2.28 -5.97 15.46
C LEU A 200 -3.81 -5.87 15.30
N LEU A 201 -4.56 -6.19 16.36
CA LEU A 201 -6.02 -6.03 16.34
C LEU A 201 -6.43 -4.55 16.19
N ALA A 202 -5.73 -3.66 16.90
CA ALA A 202 -5.96 -2.23 16.78
C ALA A 202 -5.60 -1.71 15.39
N GLU A 203 -4.53 -2.22 14.77
CA GLU A 203 -4.12 -1.88 13.41
C GLU A 203 -5.22 -2.22 12.39
N ILE A 204 -5.83 -3.41 12.48
CA ILE A 204 -6.90 -3.82 11.57
C ILE A 204 -8.13 -2.91 11.72
N ASN A 205 -8.59 -2.68 12.95
CA ASN A 205 -9.79 -1.86 13.18
C ASN A 205 -9.56 -0.38 12.79
N ASN A 206 -8.39 0.18 13.10
CA ASN A 206 -8.03 1.54 12.68
C ASN A 206 -7.85 1.62 11.16
N GLY A 207 -7.29 0.59 10.53
CA GLY A 207 -7.17 0.46 9.08
C GLY A 207 -8.54 0.45 8.40
N ARG A 208 -9.49 -0.36 8.90
CA ARG A 208 -10.88 -0.39 8.41
C ARG A 208 -11.56 0.97 8.50
N LEU A 209 -11.41 1.65 9.64
CA LEU A 209 -11.96 2.99 9.84
C LEU A 209 -11.32 4.00 8.86
N ALA A 210 -10.00 3.96 8.70
CA ALA A 210 -9.29 4.86 7.81
C ALA A 210 -9.65 4.64 6.33
N MET A 211 -9.88 3.39 5.91
CA MET A 211 -10.36 3.07 4.56
C MET A 211 -11.70 3.73 4.26
N ILE A 212 -12.66 3.67 5.19
CA ILE A 212 -13.95 4.34 5.04
C ILE A 212 -13.76 5.86 5.09
N GLY A 213 -12.92 6.36 5.99
CA GLY A 213 -12.64 7.78 6.17
C GLY A 213 -12.08 8.44 4.91
N ILE A 214 -11.07 7.83 4.27
CA ILE A 214 -10.46 8.40 3.06
C ILE A 214 -11.42 8.36 1.87
N ILE A 215 -12.20 7.29 1.71
CA ILE A 215 -13.23 7.21 0.67
C ILE A 215 -14.30 8.29 0.88
N GLY A 216 -14.68 8.56 2.14
CA GLY A 216 -15.61 9.64 2.48
C GLY A 216 -15.05 11.02 2.12
N LEU A 217 -13.79 11.30 2.46
CA LEU A 217 -13.12 12.57 2.11
C LEU A 217 -12.99 12.76 0.60
N VAL A 218 -12.60 11.71 -0.12
CA VAL A 218 -12.51 11.74 -1.60
C VAL A 218 -13.89 11.94 -2.22
N SER A 219 -14.91 11.24 -1.74
CA SER A 219 -16.30 11.39 -2.22
C SER A 219 -16.82 12.81 -1.98
N ALA A 220 -16.58 13.38 -0.80
CA ALA A 220 -16.93 14.76 -0.48
C ALA A 220 -16.20 15.76 -1.40
N SER A 221 -14.91 15.54 -1.70
CA SER A 221 -14.17 16.39 -2.65
C SER A 221 -14.75 16.34 -4.07
N LYS A 222 -15.43 15.24 -4.45
CA LYS A 222 -16.17 15.12 -5.71
C LYS A 222 -17.55 15.79 -5.71
N GLY A 223 -17.95 16.42 -4.60
CA GLY A 223 -19.27 17.03 -4.43
C GLY A 223 -20.37 16.01 -4.12
N LEU A 224 -20.02 14.77 -3.75
CA LEU A 224 -20.98 13.81 -3.22
C LEU A 224 -21.28 14.11 -1.74
N ILE A 225 -22.51 13.85 -1.34
CA ILE A 225 -22.98 14.14 0.02
C ILE A 225 -22.43 13.08 0.98
N VAL A 226 -21.64 13.52 1.96
CA VAL A 226 -21.15 12.66 3.05
C VAL A 226 -21.50 13.31 4.40
N PRO A 227 -22.45 12.72 5.15
CA PRO A 227 -22.91 13.28 6.41
C PRO A 227 -21.76 13.57 7.38
N GLY A 228 -21.72 14.80 7.89
CA GLY A 228 -20.70 15.28 8.84
C GLY A 228 -19.39 15.77 8.21
N ILE A 229 -19.13 15.44 6.95
CA ILE A 229 -17.94 15.91 6.20
C ILE A 229 -18.28 17.12 5.33
N ASP A 230 -19.51 17.22 4.84
CA ASP A 230 -19.98 18.33 4.00
C ASP A 230 -19.83 19.71 4.67
N SER A 231 -19.86 19.76 6.02
CA SER A 231 -19.67 20.99 6.79
C SER A 231 -18.21 21.42 6.93
N LEU A 232 -17.24 20.60 6.52
CA LEU A 232 -15.80 20.88 6.68
C LEU A 232 -15.22 21.77 5.58
N GLY A 233 -16.02 22.17 4.58
CA GLY A 233 -15.58 23.08 3.52
C GLY A 233 -14.46 22.51 2.66
N ILE A 234 -14.54 21.22 2.33
CA ILE A 234 -13.55 20.54 1.48
C ILE A 234 -13.53 21.18 0.10
N THR A 235 -12.33 21.56 -0.36
CA THR A 235 -12.13 22.10 -1.71
C THR A 235 -12.58 21.07 -2.76
N PRO A 236 -13.52 21.43 -3.66
CA PRO A 236 -13.95 20.53 -4.71
C PRO A 236 -12.83 20.19 -5.70
N TYR A 237 -12.73 18.93 -6.09
CA TYR A 237 -11.72 18.43 -7.02
C TYR A 237 -12.35 17.94 -8.33
N ALA A 238 -11.99 18.58 -9.45
CA ALA A 238 -12.55 18.29 -10.77
C ALA A 238 -11.79 17.19 -11.54
N GLY A 239 -10.50 16.95 -11.24
CA GLY A 239 -9.65 15.98 -11.96
C GLY A 239 -9.95 14.53 -11.60
N GLU A 240 -9.32 13.54 -12.24
CA GLU A 240 -9.54 12.12 -11.91
C GLU A 240 -8.64 11.69 -10.73
N VAL A 241 -9.22 11.19 -9.64
CA VAL A 241 -8.44 10.82 -8.42
C VAL A 241 -7.67 9.52 -8.64
N MET A 242 -8.20 8.65 -9.50
CA MET A 242 -7.58 7.35 -9.79
C MET A 242 -6.49 7.44 -10.87
N ALA A 243 -6.28 8.62 -11.47
CA ALA A 243 -5.26 8.83 -12.48
C ALA A 243 -3.95 9.31 -11.81
N PRO A 244 -2.84 8.55 -11.90
CA PRO A 244 -1.57 8.99 -11.31
C PRO A 244 -0.94 10.18 -12.05
N PHE A 245 -1.28 10.35 -13.33
CA PHE A 245 -0.83 11.44 -14.19
C PHE A 245 -2.03 12.17 -14.78
N SER A 246 -1.91 13.50 -14.88
CA SER A 246 -2.92 14.36 -15.49
C SER A 246 -2.38 14.99 -16.77
N ALA A 247 -3.20 15.83 -17.42
CA ALA A 247 -2.79 16.57 -18.62
C ALA A 247 -1.55 17.46 -18.40
N LEU A 248 -1.24 17.79 -17.14
CA LEU A 248 -0.04 18.55 -16.75
C LEU A 248 1.26 17.75 -16.92
N ASN A 249 1.19 16.43 -17.06
CA ASN A 249 2.35 15.54 -17.19
C ASN A 249 2.61 15.13 -18.66
N SER A 250 2.29 16.00 -19.62
CA SER A 250 2.48 15.75 -21.06
C SER A 250 3.94 15.61 -21.50
N ASP A 251 4.88 15.92 -20.61
CA ASP A 251 6.32 15.73 -20.78
C ASP A 251 6.74 14.25 -20.73
N LEU A 252 5.90 13.38 -20.16
CA LEU A 252 6.14 11.94 -20.12
C LEU A 252 5.65 11.24 -21.40
N PRO A 253 6.42 10.27 -21.92
CA PRO A 253 6.00 9.52 -23.10
C PRO A 253 4.70 8.74 -22.79
N TYR A 254 3.83 8.66 -23.79
CA TYR A 254 2.54 7.94 -23.74
C TYR A 254 1.46 8.49 -22.80
N VAL A 255 1.73 9.51 -21.96
CA VAL A 255 0.69 10.10 -21.09
C VAL A 255 -0.43 10.74 -21.90
N THR A 256 -0.09 11.45 -22.98
CA THR A 256 -1.08 12.06 -23.89
C THR A 256 -1.97 11.02 -24.57
N ASP A 257 -1.46 9.81 -24.85
CA ASP A 257 -2.25 8.74 -25.47
C ASP A 257 -3.04 7.95 -24.42
N MET A 258 -2.51 7.80 -23.21
CA MET A 258 -3.22 7.25 -22.05
C MET A 258 -4.46 8.09 -21.70
N LEU A 259 -4.34 9.42 -21.70
CA LEU A 259 -5.46 10.32 -21.40
C LEU A 259 -6.54 10.33 -22.49
N LYS A 260 -6.21 9.95 -23.72
CA LYS A 260 -7.18 9.78 -24.83
C LYS A 260 -7.88 8.43 -24.79
N TRP A 261 -7.43 7.49 -23.96
CA TRP A 261 -8.03 6.17 -23.90
C TRP A 261 -9.43 6.27 -23.30
N THR A 262 -10.42 5.94 -24.11
CA THR A 262 -11.80 5.74 -23.68
C THR A 262 -12.10 4.25 -23.71
N PHE A 263 -12.93 3.77 -22.77
CA PHE A 263 -13.39 2.39 -22.80
C PHE A 263 -14.02 2.07 -24.16
N PRO A 264 -13.63 0.97 -24.83
CA PRO A 264 -14.30 0.55 -26.06
C PRO A 264 -15.77 0.23 -25.74
N GLY A 265 -16.70 1.11 -26.13
CA GLY A 265 -18.14 0.95 -25.91
C GLY A 265 -18.79 1.89 -24.89
N ALA A 266 -18.09 2.93 -24.44
CA ALA A 266 -18.70 4.09 -23.77
C ALA A 266 -19.08 5.20 -24.77
#